data_AF-A0AAU2LFI0-F1
#
_entry.id   AF-A0AAU2LFI0-F1
#
_cell.length_a   1.000
_cell.length_b   1.000
_cell.length_c   1.000
_cell.angle_alpha   90.00
_cell.angle_beta   90.00
_cell.angle_gamma   90.00
#
_symmetry.space_group_name_H-M   'P 1'
#
loop_
_entity.id
_entity.type
_entity.pdbx_description
1 polymer ?
#
loop_
_entity_poly.entity_id
_entity_poly.type
_entity_poly.pdbx_seq_one_letter_code
_entity_poly.pdbx_strand_id
1 'polypeptide(L)' 'MAWAEQQENWLTVETAQAVQAAITAHAEATRQSRDDVERELRRIVRHPAEDDG' A
#
# COMPACT_ATOMS: atom_id res chain seq x y z
N MET A 1 -7.26 25.46 -8.40
CA MET A 1 -8.28 24.51 -7.88
C MET A 1 -7.62 23.15 -7.72
N ALA A 2 -6.83 22.96 -6.66
CA ALA A 2 -6.06 21.74 -6.38
C ALA A 2 -6.92 20.55 -5.90
N TRP A 3 -8.24 20.64 -6.09
CA TRP A 3 -9.23 19.63 -5.72
C TRP A 3 -9.73 18.83 -6.95
N ALA A 4 -9.35 19.24 -8.16
CA ALA A 4 -9.67 18.52 -9.39
C ALA A 4 -8.70 17.34 -9.66
N GLU A 5 -7.47 17.39 -9.14
CA GLU A 5 -6.47 16.33 -9.34
C GLU A 5 -6.62 15.16 -8.35
N GLN A 6 -7.44 15.30 -7.29
CA GLN A 6 -7.87 14.17 -6.45
C GLN A 6 -8.99 13.32 -7.10
N GLN A 7 -9.49 13.70 -8.30
CA GLN A 7 -10.60 13.04 -9.01
C GLN A 7 -10.19 11.98 -10.03
N GLU A 8 -8.91 11.63 -10.15
CA GLU A 8 -8.53 10.36 -10.79
C GLU A 8 -8.80 9.26 -9.75
N ASN A 9 -10.06 8.80 -9.64
CA ASN A 9 -10.57 7.82 -8.67
C ASN A 9 -9.98 6.39 -8.87
N TRP A 10 -8.66 6.26 -8.80
CA TRP A 10 -7.92 5.00 -8.95
C TRP A 10 -7.97 4.14 -7.69
N LEU A 11 -8.42 4.70 -6.56
CA LEU A 11 -8.57 3.98 -5.29
C LEU A 11 -10.00 3.42 -5.15
N THR A 12 -10.37 2.47 -6.01
CA THR A 12 -11.66 1.78 -5.89
C THR A 12 -11.68 0.84 -4.67
N VAL A 13 -12.88 0.54 -4.16
CA VAL A 13 -13.05 -0.47 -3.09
C VAL A 13 -12.46 -1.82 -3.52
N GLU A 14 -12.60 -2.18 -4.79
CA GLU A 14 -12.00 -3.38 -5.38
C GLU A 14 -10.47 -3.35 -5.28
N THR A 15 -9.85 -2.23 -5.64
CA THR A 15 -8.38 -2.07 -5.53
C THR A 15 -7.94 -2.16 -4.07
N ALA A 16 -8.68 -1.54 -3.14
CA ALA A 16 -8.38 -1.64 -1.71
C ALA A 16 -8.49 -3.09 -1.20
N GLN A 17 -9.48 -3.86 -1.66
CA GLN A 17 -9.63 -5.28 -1.33
C GLN A 17 -8.49 -6.12 -1.91
N ALA A 18 -8.08 -5.88 -3.15
CA ALA A 18 -6.96 -6.57 -3.79
C ALA A 18 -5.65 -6.34 -3.01
N VAL A 19 -5.39 -5.09 -2.59
CA VAL A 19 -4.22 -4.76 -1.76
C VAL A 19 -4.27 -5.47 -0.40
N GLN A 20 -5.42 -5.48 0.27
CA GLN A 20 -5.58 -6.17 1.57
C GLN A 20 -5.40 -7.70 1.45
N ALA A 21 -5.90 -8.30 0.37
CA ALA A 21 -5.69 -9.71 0.07
C ALA A 21 -4.19 -10.02 -0.16
N ALA A 22 -3.49 -9.16 -0.91
CA ALA A 22 -2.06 -9.31 -1.16
C ALA A 22 -1.23 -9.18 0.13
N ILE A 23 -1.53 -8.22 1.00
CA ILE A 23 -0.88 -8.05 2.30
C ILE A 23 -1.10 -9.30 3.16
N THR A 24 -2.32 -9.83 3.21
CA THR A 24 -2.67 -11.03 3.98
C THR A 24 -1.90 -12.25 3.48
N ALA A 25 -1.89 -12.50 2.17
CA ALA A 25 -1.14 -13.61 1.57
C ALA A 25 0.37 -13.49 1.83
N HIS A 26 0.92 -12.27 1.77
CA HIS A 26 2.34 -12.03 2.08
C HIS A 26 2.66 -12.29 3.56
N ALA A 27 1.79 -11.86 4.47
CA ALA A 27 1.93 -12.12 5.90
C ALA A 27 1.94 -13.62 6.20
N GLU A 28 1.03 -14.39 5.61
CA GLU A 28 0.98 -15.86 5.74
C GLU A 28 2.25 -16.52 5.17
N ALA A 29 2.66 -16.13 3.97
CA ALA A 29 3.84 -16.70 3.30
C ALA A 29 5.14 -16.45 4.09
N THR A 30 5.24 -15.30 4.76
CA THR A 30 6.41 -14.90 5.54
C THR A 30 6.29 -15.19 7.03
N ARG A 31 5.14 -15.72 7.49
CA ARG A 31 4.80 -15.93 8.91
C ARG A 31 4.94 -14.66 9.76
N GLN A 32 4.66 -13.51 9.16
CA GLN A 32 4.64 -12.21 9.83
C GLN A 32 3.20 -11.83 10.21
N SER A 33 3.02 -10.88 11.13
CA SER A 33 1.71 -10.27 11.34
C SER A 33 1.33 -9.42 10.15
N ARG A 34 0.05 -9.47 9.73
CA ARG A 34 -0.49 -8.59 8.68
C ARG A 34 -0.23 -7.11 9.00
N ASP A 35 -0.34 -6.73 10.27
CA ASP A 35 -0.16 -5.33 10.70
C ASP A 35 1.31 -4.88 10.59
N ASP A 36 2.26 -5.79 10.77
CA ASP A 36 3.68 -5.51 10.57
C ASP A 36 4.01 -5.32 9.09
N VAL A 37 3.44 -6.18 8.23
CA VAL A 37 3.56 -6.07 6.76
C VAL A 37 2.93 -4.77 6.26
N GLU A 38 1.73 -4.40 6.71
CA GLU A 38 1.11 -3.14 6.30
C GLU A 38 1.93 -1.93 6.77
N ARG A 39 2.43 -1.95 8.01
CA ARG A 39 3.26 -0.87 8.55
C ARG A 39 4.53 -0.68 7.71
N GLU A 40 5.20 -1.78 7.37
CA GLU A 40 6.42 -1.74 6.57
C GLU A 40 6.15 -1.32 5.12
N LEU A 41 5.12 -1.86 4.48
CA LEU A 41 4.68 -1.43 3.15
C LEU A 41 4.40 0.08 3.13
N ARG A 42 3.69 0.58 4.14
CA ARG A 42 3.37 2.00 4.29
C ARG A 42 4.61 2.86 4.54
N ARG A 43 5.63 2.33 5.23
CA ARG A 43 6.93 2.98 5.39
C ARG A 43 7.61 3.14 4.02
N ILE A 44 7.68 2.07 3.24
CA ILE A 44 8.31 2.04 1.90
C ILE A 44 7.56 2.92 0.90
N VAL A 45 6.23 2.90 0.89
CA VAL A 45 5.45 3.69 -0.09
C VAL A 45 5.45 5.19 0.22
N ARG A 46 5.51 5.59 1.51
CA ARG A 46 5.52 7.01 1.90
C ARG A 46 6.90 7.63 1.94
N HIS A 47 7.91 6.81 2.20
CA HIS A 47 9.29 7.16 2.01
C HIS A 47 9.85 6.13 1.05
N PRO A 48 9.48 6.21 -0.25
CA PRO A 48 10.30 5.53 -1.23
C PRO A 48 11.69 6.11 -0.96
N ALA A 49 12.66 5.25 -0.65
CA ALA A 49 14.02 5.70 -0.47
C ALA A 49 14.28 6.71 -1.59
N GLU A 50 14.72 7.92 -1.22
CA GLU A 50 15.32 8.80 -2.21
C GLU A 50 16.37 7.91 -2.86
N ASP A 51 16.09 7.51 -4.10
CA ASP A 51 16.99 6.74 -4.94
C ASP A 51 18.16 7.70 -5.15
N ASP A 52 19.11 7.67 -4.20
CA ASP A 52 20.45 8.21 -4.40
C ASP A 52 20.94 7.58 -5.70
N GLY A 53 21.07 8.43 -6.73
CA GLY A 53 21.44 8.01 -8.08
C GLY A 53 22.81 7.37 -8.22
#